data_AF-A0A963EBE1-F1
#
_entry.id   AF-A0A963EBE1-F1
#
_cell.length_a   1.000
_cell.length_b   1.000
_cell.length_c   1.000
_cell.angle_alpha   90.00
_cell.angle_beta   90.00
_cell.angle_gamma   90.00
#
_symmetry.space_group_name_H-M   'P 1'
#
loop_
_entity.id
_entity.type
_entity.pdbx_description
1 polymer ?
#
loop_
_entity_poly.entity_id
_entity_poly.type
_entity_poly.pdbx_seq_one_letter_code
_entity_poly.pdbx_strand_id
1 'polypeptide(L)' 'VCPSFVADCLETLEEIDIRAKAQWHALGGESLIRVPCLNDDKRWIGALANMIRA' A
#
# COMPACT_ATOMS: atom_id res chain seq x y z
N VAL A 1 4.79 -5.30 -2.89
CA VAL A 1 3.81 -4.35 -3.45
C VAL A 1 2.42 -4.88 -3.11
N CYS A 2 1.51 -4.04 -2.60
CA CYS A 2 0.11 -4.39 -2.33
C CYS A 2 -0.79 -3.67 -3.34
N PRO A 3 -0.89 -4.16 -4.58
CA PRO A 3 -1.38 -3.38 -5.71
C PRO A 3 -2.88 -3.06 -5.67
N SER A 4 -3.62 -3.67 -4.75
CA SER A 4 -5.08 -3.51 -4.65
C SER A 4 -5.53 -2.30 -3.81
N PHE A 5 -4.60 -1.55 -3.19
CA PHE A 5 -4.92 -0.42 -2.31
C PHE A 5 -4.41 0.91 -2.85
N VAL A 6 -5.32 1.83 -3.10
CA VAL A 6 -4.99 3.20 -3.55
C VAL A 6 -4.80 4.17 -2.39
N ALA A 7 -5.31 3.84 -1.20
CA ALA A 7 -5.19 4.62 0.03
C ALA A 7 -4.76 3.72 1.20
N ASP A 8 -4.02 4.28 2.16
CA ASP A 8 -3.68 3.58 3.39
C ASP A 8 -4.95 3.33 4.22
N CYS A 9 -5.13 2.08 4.62
CA CYS A 9 -6.22 1.56 5.42
C CYS A 9 -5.69 0.53 6.45
N LEU A 10 -6.60 -0.08 7.22
CA LEU A 10 -6.25 -1.04 8.26
C LEU A 10 -5.40 -2.19 7.71
N GLU A 11 -5.79 -2.74 6.57
CA GLU A 11 -5.10 -3.84 5.91
C GLU A 11 -3.66 -3.46 5.53
N THR A 12 -3.45 -2.23 5.04
CA THR A 12 -2.11 -1.78 4.63
C THR A 12 -1.20 -1.46 5.80
N LEU A 13 -1.70 -0.81 6.86
CA LEU A 13 -0.91 -0.31 7.97
C LEU A 13 -0.73 -1.37 9.06
N GLU A 14 -1.81 -2.05 9.43
CA GLU A 14 -1.80 -3.01 10.54
C GLU A 14 -1.44 -4.40 10.04
N GLU A 15 -2.20 -4.93 9.08
CA GLU A 15 -2.06 -6.32 8.69
C GLU A 15 -0.76 -6.54 7.89
N ILE A 16 -0.45 -5.64 6.96
CA ILE A 16 0.74 -5.77 6.11
C ILE A 16 1.97 -5.13 6.77
N ASP A 17 1.91 -3.84 7.14
CA ASP A 17 3.11 -3.13 7.58
C ASP A 17 3.64 -3.59 8.94
N ILE A 18 2.76 -4.11 9.81
CA ILE A 18 3.11 -4.56 11.15
C ILE A 18 3.10 -6.09 11.22
N ARG A 19 1.93 -6.73 11.04
CA ARG A 19 1.78 -8.17 11.30
C ARG A 19 2.52 -9.03 10.28
N ALA A 20 2.40 -8.75 8.99
CA ALA A 20 3.10 -9.53 7.97
C ALA A 20 4.62 -9.34 8.07
N LYS A 21 5.12 -8.14 8.41
CA LYS A 21 6.57 -7.93 8.67
C LYS A 21 7.04 -8.73 9.87
N ALA A 22 6.30 -8.70 10.99
CA ALA A 22 6.64 -9.49 12.17
C ALA A 22 6.67 -11.00 11.85
N GLN A 23 5.69 -11.49 11.09
CA GLN A 23 5.66 -12.87 10.63
C GLN A 23 6.84 -13.20 9.71
N TRP A 24 7.20 -12.32 8.78
CA TRP A 24 8.33 -12.48 7.89
C TRP A 24 9.65 -12.68 8.66
N HIS A 25 9.90 -11.82 9.65
CA HIS A 25 11.09 -11.95 10.50
C HIS A 25 11.09 -13.23 11.33
N ALA A 26 9.94 -13.63 11.88
CA ALA A 26 9.82 -14.87 12.65
C ALA A 26 10.12 -16.13 11.80
N LEU A 27 9.91 -16.05 10.49
CA LEU A 27 10.22 -17.12 9.53
C LEU A 27 11.65 -17.05 8.98
N GLY A 28 12.52 -16.17 9.53
CA GLY A 28 13.91 -16.02 9.10
C GLY A 28 14.11 -15.08 7.91
N GLY A 29 13.07 -14.34 7.53
CA GLY A 29 13.15 -13.33 6.47
C GLY A 29 13.88 -12.06 6.93
N GLU A 30 14.74 -11.52 6.07
CA GLU A 30 15.55 -10.33 6.39
C GLU A 30 14.75 -9.02 6.26
N SER A 31 14.07 -8.80 5.12
CA SER A 31 13.33 -7.56 4.89
C SER A 31 12.01 -7.79 4.15
N LEU A 32 10.93 -7.17 4.64
CA LEU A 32 9.65 -7.06 3.94
C LEU A 32 9.30 -5.58 3.81
N ILE A 33 9.30 -5.07 2.57
CA ILE A 33 9.08 -3.65 2.27
C ILE A 33 7.67 -3.46 1.70
N ARG A 34 6.87 -2.63 2.37
CA ARG A 34 5.58 -2.15 1.86
C ARG A 34 5.83 -0.89 1.03
N VAL A 35 5.25 -0.85 -0.16
CA VAL A 35 5.20 0.37 -0.97
C VAL A 35 4.02 1.21 -0.48
N PRO A 36 4.23 2.51 -0.16
CA PRO A 36 3.14 3.38 0.27
C PRO A 36 2.01 3.46 -0.76
N CYS A 37 0.78 3.61 -0.28
CA CYS A 37 -0.36 3.88 -1.13
C CYS A 37 -0.26 5.27 -1.77
N LEU A 38 -1.01 5.48 -2.86
CA LEU A 38 -1.01 6.75 -3.60
C LEU A 38 -1.65 7.88 -2.78
N ASN A 39 -2.61 7.55 -1.90
CA ASN A 39 -3.27 8.50 -1.00
C ASN A 39 -3.76 9.75 -1.76
N ASP A 40 -3.26 10.91 -1.38
CA ASP A 40 -3.60 12.22 -1.95
C ASP A 40 -2.59 12.71 -3.02
N ASP A 41 -1.78 11.82 -3.61
CA ASP A 41 -0.85 12.19 -4.68
C ASP A 41 -1.61 12.87 -5.83
N LYS A 42 -1.20 14.10 -6.13
CA LYS A 42 -1.86 14.96 -7.12
C LYS A 42 -1.92 14.34 -8.52
N ARG A 43 -0.92 13.54 -8.90
CA ARG A 43 -0.89 12.85 -10.20
C ARG A 43 -1.92 11.74 -10.23
N TRP A 44 -2.09 11.00 -9.14
CA TRP A 44 -3.12 9.99 -9.00
C TRP A 44 -4.52 10.60 -9.07
N ILE A 45 -4.79 11.66 -8.31
CA ILE A 45 -6.07 12.38 -8.35
C ILE A 45 -6.36 12.90 -9.77
N GLY A 46 -5.35 13.48 -10.43
CA GLY A 46 -5.48 13.94 -11.82
C GLY A 46 -5.80 12.81 -12.79
N ALA A 47 -5.12 11.66 -12.67
CA ALA A 47 -5.40 10.49 -13.49
C ALA A 47 -6.83 9.96 -13.28
N LEU A 48 -7.28 9.85 -12.03
CA LEU A 48 -8.65 9.44 -11.71
C LEU A 48 -9.69 10.39 -12.29
N ALA A 49 -9.48 11.71 -12.14
CA ALA A 49 -10.38 12.72 -12.70
C ALA A 49 -10.43 12.67 -14.24
N ASN A 50 -9.34 12.29 -14.90
CA ASN A 50 -9.32 12.09 -16.34
C ASN A 50 -10.08 10.83 -16.76
N MET A 51 -10.01 9.75 -15.99
CA MET A 51 -10.78 8.52 -16.25
C MET A 51 -12.29 8.75 -16.19
N ILE A 52 -12.77 9.64 -15.32
CA ILE A 52 -14.21 9.96 -15.17
C ILE A 52 -14.72 10.86 -16.31
N ARG A 53 -13.86 11.71 -16.89
CA ARG A 53 -14.22 12.65 -17.96
C ARG A 53 -14.19 12.04 -19.36
N ALA A 54 -13.58 10.87 -19.51
CA ALA A 54 -13.55 10.09 -20.75
C ALA A 54 -14.86 9.35 -20.97
#